data_AF-A0A9Q0WAD8-F1
#
_entry.id   AF-A0A9Q0WAD8-F1
#
_cell.length_a   1.000
_cell.length_b   1.000
_cell.length_c   1.000
_cell.angle_alpha   90.00
_cell.angle_beta   90.00
_cell.angle_gamma   90.00
#
_symmetry.space_group_name_H-M   'P 1'
#
loop_
_entity.id
_entity.type
_entity.pdbx_description
1 polymer ?
#
loop_
_entity_poly.entity_id
_entity_poly.type
_entity_poly.pdbx_seq_one_letter_code
_entity_poly.pdbx_strand_id
1 'polypeptide(L)'
;MEENLLEFFPSAKRSAEGFSEHFTKEGLIPLVEYNEKKIFEVKLKEMKSALTTQIAEEVDITEVIDTVKQRVKDAKLPDIEIVRILWDVLMDAVQWSGKNQQQNANSALRQ
;
A
#
# COMPACT_ATOMS: atom_id res chain seq x y z
N MET A 1 -14.93 10.79 9.83
CA MET A 1 -14.41 12.02 9.19
C MET A 1 -14.32 11.70 7.72
N GLU A 2 -14.85 12.55 6.82
CA GLU A 2 -14.86 12.28 5.37
C GLU A 2 -13.41 12.16 4.87
N GLU A 3 -12.94 10.92 4.67
CA GLU A 3 -11.52 10.64 4.38
C GLU A 3 -11.13 10.94 2.94
N ASN A 4 -12.11 11.19 2.07
CA ASN A 4 -11.91 11.40 0.65
C ASN A 4 -12.29 12.83 0.24
N LEU A 5 -11.29 13.68 0.06
CA LEU A 5 -11.49 15.08 -0.32
C LEU A 5 -12.12 15.25 -1.72
N LEU A 6 -12.10 14.21 -2.56
CA LEU A 6 -12.78 14.23 -3.85
C LEU A 6 -14.30 14.26 -3.71
N GLU A 7 -14.86 13.86 -2.56
CA GLU A 7 -16.31 13.86 -2.35
C GLU A 7 -16.90 15.27 -2.35
N PHE A 8 -16.10 16.28 -2.02
CA PHE A 8 -16.48 17.70 -2.08
C PHE A 8 -16.51 18.27 -3.51
N PHE A 9 -15.98 17.55 -4.49
CA PHE A 9 -15.98 18.00 -5.88
C PHE A 9 -17.29 17.60 -6.59
N PRO A 10 -17.75 18.41 -7.56
CA PRO A 10 -18.79 17.99 -8.49
C PRO A 10 -18.42 16.64 -9.11
N SER A 11 -19.38 15.72 -9.26
CA SER A 11 -19.14 14.36 -9.76
C SER A 11 -18.31 14.31 -11.05
N ALA A 12 -18.55 15.23 -11.98
CA ALA A 12 -17.83 15.35 -13.24
C ALA A 12 -16.34 15.76 -13.12
N LYS A 13 -15.89 16.20 -11.95
CA LYS A 13 -14.52 16.67 -11.67
C LYS A 13 -13.82 15.88 -10.57
N ARG A 14 -14.38 14.75 -10.12
CA ARG A 14 -13.79 13.90 -9.08
C ARG A 14 -12.64 13.07 -9.65
N SER A 15 -11.52 13.73 -9.93
CA SER A 15 -10.25 13.07 -10.27
C SER A 15 -9.10 13.69 -9.48
N ALA A 16 -8.01 12.95 -9.32
CA ALA A 16 -6.81 13.46 -8.67
C ALA A 16 -6.24 14.67 -9.42
N GLU A 17 -6.27 14.62 -10.76
CA GLU A 17 -5.85 15.71 -11.64
C GLU A 17 -6.76 16.93 -11.48
N GLY A 18 -8.08 16.75 -11.48
CA GLY A 18 -9.04 17.84 -11.32
C GLY A 18 -8.95 18.52 -9.96
N PHE A 19 -8.70 17.74 -8.92
CA PHE A 19 -8.43 18.24 -7.58
C PHE A 19 -7.13 19.07 -7.52
N SER A 20 -6.04 18.49 -8.04
CA SER A 20 -4.73 19.15 -8.07
C SER A 20 -4.78 20.46 -8.86
N GLU A 21 -5.39 20.45 -10.06
CA GLU A 21 -5.54 21.64 -10.89
C GLU A 21 -6.35 22.74 -10.21
N HIS A 22 -7.48 22.40 -9.58
CA HIS A 22 -8.35 23.39 -8.95
C HIS A 22 -7.64 24.07 -7.79
N PHE A 23 -7.13 23.30 -6.83
CA PHE A 23 -6.51 23.88 -5.64
C PHE A 23 -5.16 24.53 -5.91
N THR A 24 -4.42 24.09 -6.93
CA THR A 24 -3.22 24.80 -7.39
C THR A 24 -3.57 26.19 -7.93
N LYS A 25 -4.65 26.31 -8.72
CA LYS A 25 -5.13 27.61 -9.25
C LYS A 25 -5.59 28.56 -8.14
N GLU A 26 -6.20 28.02 -7.09
CA GLU A 26 -6.66 28.80 -5.92
C GLU A 26 -5.54 29.05 -4.88
N GLY A 27 -4.29 28.61 -5.14
CA GLY A 27 -3.14 28.80 -4.24
C GLY A 27 -3.14 27.92 -2.99
N LEU A 28 -4.02 26.91 -2.92
CA LEU A 28 -4.19 25.98 -1.80
C LEU A 28 -3.31 24.72 -1.96
N ILE A 29 -2.02 24.93 -2.17
CA ILE A 29 -1.01 23.86 -2.36
C ILE A 29 -1.01 22.79 -1.25
N PRO A 30 -1.14 23.14 0.05
CA PRO A 30 -1.14 22.13 1.11
C PRO A 30 -2.27 21.08 0.99
N LEU A 31 -3.40 21.44 0.36
CA LEU A 31 -4.48 20.48 0.11
C LEU A 31 -4.11 19.49 -1.00
N VAL A 32 -3.42 19.97 -2.03
CA VAL A 32 -2.91 19.13 -3.13
C VAL A 32 -1.92 18.11 -2.58
N GLU A 33 -0.93 18.56 -1.82
CA GLU A 33 0.09 17.70 -1.19
C GLU A 33 -0.55 16.66 -0.25
N TYR A 34 -1.53 17.09 0.56
CA TYR A 34 -2.27 16.18 1.43
C TYR A 34 -3.01 15.11 0.64
N ASN A 35 -3.70 15.49 -0.44
CA ASN A 35 -4.45 14.54 -1.27
C ASN A 35 -3.52 13.55 -1.99
N GLU A 36 -2.39 14.01 -2.53
CA GLU A 36 -1.38 13.15 -3.13
C GLU A 36 -0.84 12.14 -2.13
N LYS A 37 -0.49 12.59 -0.91
CA LYS A 37 -0.06 11.72 0.17
C LYS A 37 -1.14 10.71 0.55
N LYS A 38 -2.40 11.14 0.69
CA LYS A 38 -3.52 10.24 1.03
C LYS A 38 -3.75 9.18 -0.05
N ILE A 39 -3.72 9.56 -1.33
CA ILE A 39 -3.83 8.61 -2.45
C ILE A 39 -2.68 7.60 -2.40
N PHE A 40 -1.47 8.07 -2.14
CA PHE A 40 -0.30 7.20 -2.01
C PHE A 40 -0.46 6.19 -0.84
N GLU A 41 -0.85 6.66 0.33
CA GLU A 41 -1.12 5.81 1.50
C GLU A 41 -2.22 4.76 1.23
N VAL A 42 -3.29 5.14 0.52
CA VAL A 42 -4.35 4.22 0.11
C VAL A 42 -3.81 3.13 -0.81
N LYS A 43 -3.02 3.48 -1.83
CA LYS A 43 -2.38 2.51 -2.73
C LYS A 43 -1.48 1.52 -1.97
N LEU A 44 -0.69 2.02 -1.02
CA LEU A 44 0.15 1.16 -0.17
C LEU A 44 -0.70 0.19 0.66
N LYS A 45 -1.80 0.69 1.26
CA LYS A 45 -2.72 -0.13 2.07
C LYS A 45 -3.41 -1.20 1.24
N GLU A 46 -3.88 -0.86 0.04
CA GLU A 46 -4.49 -1.82 -0.90
C GLU A 46 -3.51 -2.90 -1.33
N MET A 47 -2.26 -2.52 -1.63
CA MET A 47 -1.20 -3.48 -1.97
C MET A 47 -0.91 -4.43 -0.81
N LYS A 48 -0.72 -3.90 0.41
CA LYS A 48 -0.53 -4.72 1.61
C LYS A 48 -1.69 -5.68 1.83
N SER A 49 -2.93 -5.19 1.73
CA SER A 49 -4.13 -6.01 1.91
C SER A 49 -4.20 -7.15 0.90
N ALA A 50 -3.97 -6.87 -0.39
CA ALA A 50 -4.05 -7.88 -1.43
C ALA A 50 -2.99 -8.98 -1.27
N LEU A 51 -1.75 -8.62 -0.91
CA LEU A 51 -0.68 -9.60 -0.67
C LEU A 51 -0.94 -10.41 0.60
N THR A 52 -1.45 -9.78 1.66
CA THR A 52 -1.83 -10.48 2.89
C THR A 52 -2.91 -11.53 2.60
N THR A 53 -3.93 -11.18 1.80
CA THR A 53 -4.98 -12.12 1.38
C THR A 53 -4.41 -13.29 0.58
N GLN A 54 -3.57 -13.03 -0.43
CA GLN A 54 -2.98 -14.10 -1.24
C GLN A 54 -2.15 -15.07 -0.40
N ILE A 55 -1.37 -14.57 0.57
CA ILE A 55 -0.58 -15.44 1.47
C ILE A 55 -1.50 -16.22 2.41
N ALA A 56 -2.53 -15.58 2.97
CA ALA A 56 -3.48 -16.25 3.87
C ALA A 56 -4.29 -17.35 3.15
N GLU A 57 -4.53 -17.18 1.85
CA GLU A 57 -5.22 -18.15 0.98
C GLU A 57 -4.27 -19.20 0.39
N GLU A 58 -2.99 -19.20 0.79
CA GLU A 58 -1.95 -20.13 0.30
C GLU A 58 -1.83 -20.15 -1.24
N VAL A 59 -2.03 -19.00 -1.87
CA VAL A 59 -1.83 -18.82 -3.32
C VAL A 59 -0.40 -19.19 -3.70
N ASP A 60 -0.22 -19.79 -4.88
CA ASP A 60 1.10 -20.19 -5.37
C ASP A 60 2.08 -19.01 -5.35
N ILE A 61 3.27 -19.25 -4.80
CA ILE A 61 4.26 -18.19 -4.58
C ILE A 61 4.68 -17.51 -5.90
N THR A 62 4.63 -18.21 -7.03
CA THR A 62 4.92 -17.64 -8.35
C THR A 62 3.86 -16.61 -8.75
N GLU A 63 2.58 -16.91 -8.47
CA GLU A 63 1.46 -15.98 -8.72
C GLU A 63 1.51 -14.77 -7.80
N VAL A 64 1.91 -14.96 -6.54
CA VAL A 64 2.15 -13.84 -5.60
C VAL A 64 3.27 -12.94 -6.11
N ILE A 65 4.39 -13.52 -6.55
CA ILE A 65 5.52 -12.76 -7.12
C ILE A 65 5.10 -11.98 -8.36
N ASP A 66 4.32 -12.58 -9.26
CA ASP A 66 3.87 -11.91 -10.48
C ASP A 66 2.86 -10.80 -10.17
N THR A 67 2.01 -10.99 -9.15
CA THR A 67 1.15 -9.93 -8.61
C THR A 67 1.98 -8.73 -8.14
N VAL A 68 3.05 -8.98 -7.37
CA VAL A 68 3.94 -7.92 -6.90
C VAL A 68 4.56 -7.19 -8.09
N LYS A 69 5.18 -7.90 -9.03
CA LYS A 69 5.82 -7.30 -10.21
C LYS A 69 4.87 -6.41 -11.00
N GLN A 70 3.64 -6.89 -11.24
CA GLN A 70 2.64 -6.13 -11.98
C GLN A 70 2.24 -4.86 -11.23
N ARG A 71 1.98 -4.95 -9.92
CA ARG A 71 1.62 -3.78 -9.11
C ARG A 71 2.76 -2.77 -8.94
N VAL A 72 4.01 -3.23 -8.86
CA VAL A 72 5.20 -2.35 -8.85
C VAL A 72 5.26 -1.54 -10.15
N LYS A 73 5.04 -2.20 -11.29
CA LYS A 73 5.03 -1.56 -12.61
C LYS A 73 3.91 -0.53 -12.75
N ASP A 74 2.72 -0.84 -12.25
CA ASP A 74 1.53 0.01 -12.42
C ASP A 74 1.49 1.18 -11.44
N ALA A 75 1.94 0.99 -10.20
CA ALA A 75 1.75 1.96 -9.13
C ALA A 75 2.85 3.03 -9.03
N LYS A 76 3.98 2.87 -9.76
CA LYS A 76 5.16 3.76 -9.70
C LYS A 76 5.62 4.04 -8.26
N LEU A 77 5.46 3.06 -7.37
CA LEU A 77 5.86 3.20 -5.98
C LEU A 77 7.39 3.16 -5.86
N PRO A 78 7.98 3.88 -4.91
CA PRO A 78 9.40 3.74 -4.60
C PRO A 78 9.74 2.32 -4.17
N ASP A 79 10.89 1.79 -4.62
CA ASP A 79 11.37 0.44 -4.26
C ASP A 79 11.42 0.23 -2.74
N ILE A 80 11.79 1.26 -1.97
CA ILE A 80 11.84 1.21 -0.51
C ILE A 80 10.48 0.90 0.13
N GLU A 81 9.39 1.42 -0.45
CA GLU A 81 8.04 1.19 0.05
C GLU A 81 7.56 -0.22 -0.29
N ILE A 82 7.97 -0.73 -1.45
CA ILE A 82 7.69 -2.10 -1.86
C ILE A 82 8.38 -3.09 -0.92
N VAL A 83 9.68 -2.88 -0.64
CA VAL A 83 10.44 -3.71 0.30
C VAL A 83 9.78 -3.69 1.68
N ARG A 84 9.36 -2.51 2.14
CA ARG A 84 8.68 -2.36 3.44
C ARG A 84 7.35 -3.11 3.47
N ILE A 85 6.51 -2.99 2.45
CA ILE A 85 5.23 -3.71 2.38
C ILE A 85 5.46 -5.22 2.39
N LEU A 86 6.40 -5.73 1.59
CA LEU A 86 6.70 -7.15 1.53
C LEU A 86 7.14 -7.67 2.90
N TRP A 87 8.01 -6.92 3.59
CA TRP A 87 8.41 -7.25 4.95
C TRP A 87 7.22 -7.30 5.90
N ASP A 88 6.40 -6.25 5.93
CA ASP A 88 5.23 -6.18 6.80
C ASP A 88 4.28 -7.37 6.57
N VAL A 89 4.01 -7.69 5.30
CA VAL A 89 3.13 -8.80 4.92
C VAL A 89 3.69 -10.15 5.37
N LEU A 90 4.98 -10.41 5.16
CA LEU A 90 5.63 -11.65 5.58
C LEU A 90 5.68 -11.79 7.09
N MET A 91 5.96 -10.70 7.80
CA MET A 91 5.97 -10.68 9.26
C MET A 91 4.57 -10.91 9.83
N ASP A 92 3.53 -10.32 9.24
CA ASP A 92 2.14 -10.49 9.66
C ASP A 92 1.63 -11.92 9.42
N ALA A 93 2.15 -12.62 8.41
CA ALA A 93 1.76 -14.01 8.10
C ALA A 93 2.32 -15.07 9.06
N VAL A 94 3.35 -14.74 9.85
CA VAL A 94 4.03 -15.68 10.75
C VAL A 94 3.52 -15.51 12.19
N GLN A 95 3.17 -16.62 12.86
CA GLN A 95 2.88 -16.59 14.29
C GLN A 95 4.17 -16.54 15.12
N TRP A 96 4.58 -15.33 15.51
CA TRP A 96 5.82 -15.08 16.26
C TRP A 96 5.78 -15.46 17.74
N SER A 97 4.60 -15.76 18.29
CA SER A 97 4.40 -16.09 19.70
C SER A 97 3.89 -17.52 19.91
N GLY A 98 4.20 -18.11 21.07
CA GLY A 98 3.72 -19.43 21.46
C GLY A 98 4.75 -20.53 21.22
N LYS A 99 4.30 -21.78 21.01
CA LYS A 99 5.18 -22.97 21.02
C LYS A 99 6.35 -22.90 20.04
N ASN A 100 6.20 -22.20 18.91
CA ASN A 100 7.22 -22.11 17.86
C ASN A 100 8.05 -20.82 17.91
N GLN A 101 7.86 -19.94 18.91
CA GLN A 101 8.51 -18.63 18.98
C GLN A 101 10.05 -18.70 18.87
N GLN A 102 10.68 -19.59 19.65
CA GLN A 102 12.15 -19.72 19.64
C GLN A 102 12.68 -20.24 18.30
N GLN A 103 11.94 -21.16 17.65
CA GLN A 103 12.31 -21.70 16.34
C GLN A 103 12.18 -20.61 15.26
N ASN A 104 11.07 -19.87 15.24
CA ASN A 104 10.82 -18.81 14.28
C ASN A 104 11.87 -17.68 14.40
N ALA A 105 12.20 -17.26 15.64
CA ALA A 105 13.24 -16.26 15.89
C ALA A 105 14.63 -16.73 15.39
N ASN A 106 14.98 -17.99 15.64
CA ASN A 106 16.24 -18.55 15.19
C ASN A 106 16.32 -18.66 13.65
N SER A 107 15.21 -18.99 12.98
CA SER A 107 15.17 -19.08 11.52
C SER A 107 15.25 -17.71 10.85
N ALA A 108 14.62 -16.68 11.43
CA ALA A 108 14.64 -15.31 10.90
C ALA A 108 16.01 -14.62 11.06
N LEU A 109 16.77 -14.97 12.10
CA LEU A 109 18.06 -14.35 12.44
C LEU A 109 19.27 -15.10 11.85
N ARG A 110 19.08 -16.28 11.26
CA ARG A 110 20.15 -17.06 10.64
C ARG A 110 20.33 -16.63 9.18
N GLN A 111 21.43 -15.91 8.92
CA GLN A 111 22.10 -15.83 7.62
C GLN A 111 23.30 -16.76 7.62
#